data_AF-A0A3N2P9N6-F1
#
_entry.id   AF-A0A3N2P9N6-F1
#
_cell.length_a   1.000
_cell.length_b   1.000
_cell.length_c   1.000
_cell.angle_alpha   90.00
_cell.angle_beta   90.00
_cell.angle_gamma   90.00
#
_symmetry.space_group_name_H-M   'P 1'
#
loop_
_entity.id
_entity.type
_entity.pdbx_description
1 polymer ?
#
loop_
_entity_poly.entity_id
_entity_poly.type
_entity_poly.pdbx_seq_one_letter_code
_entity_poly.pdbx_strand_id
1 'polypeptide(L)'
;MTEVVPGQCHQRRHRQRSQSQRQVRPCGEMCRLRSAMGCPFLGCGNGRRGSPALAPRALGKGRPPLTGTVHGGTCGARGHPTRWTVMAPPSTFTLDHHGQETEDRWHSWIGQRGARPNSRVVIIMSDRHDLPHRLRQLRAARRLSQEKIAAALNVSKSLVQQFESGKLIPQEDTADRLDQYFGTGHEIRDLAKAAREDRQPWLRPWVDHERRALLVRTWEPMLIPGLLQCEAYMRAVFSTVPRNAGRIDELIAARCARQANTILREENPVALSAIIGEMALRRGPRDIVKGQLGHLVDMGHRPHVKIRLVLAESEGIHVGLSGSFNIATMPDGRRFGHMDDQLTGHPVTSHSDLGHLELAWEEIDALALPVVQSRDVILRMLDEHK
;
A
#
# COMPACT_ATOMS: atom_id res chain seq x y z
N MET A 1 9.44 58.56 36.14
CA MET A 1 8.56 58.76 37.32
C MET A 1 8.55 57.48 38.11
N THR A 2 8.49 57.60 39.44
CA THR A 2 8.63 56.63 40.53
C THR A 2 8.24 55.16 40.27
N GLU A 3 9.14 54.23 40.61
CA GLU A 3 8.80 52.83 40.93
C GLU A 3 8.40 52.69 42.42
N VAL A 4 7.47 51.79 42.76
CA VAL A 4 7.52 50.96 44.00
C VAL A 4 6.79 49.62 43.75
N VAL A 5 7.43 48.51 44.13
CA VAL A 5 6.97 47.10 44.06
C VAL A 5 7.64 46.39 45.27
N PRO A 6 7.00 45.50 46.09
CA PRO A 6 6.15 44.38 45.71
C PRO A 6 4.92 44.08 46.62
N GLY A 7 4.24 42.95 46.39
CA GLY A 7 3.36 42.27 47.36
C GLY A 7 3.38 40.74 47.18
N GLN A 8 3.69 39.97 48.24
CA GLN A 8 3.81 38.50 48.22
C GLN A 8 3.41 37.86 49.57
N CYS A 9 3.19 36.53 49.55
CA CYS A 9 3.01 35.63 50.71
C CYS A 9 1.71 35.82 51.54
N HIS A 10 1.19 34.83 52.29
CA HIS A 10 1.60 33.43 52.61
C HIS A 10 0.36 32.50 52.44
N GLN A 11 0.43 31.21 52.06
CA GLN A 11 1.05 30.02 52.69
C GLN A 11 0.63 29.64 54.13
N ARG A 12 -0.20 28.58 54.27
CA ARG A 12 0.00 27.34 55.09
C ARG A 12 -1.26 26.46 54.96
N ARG A 13 -1.18 25.19 54.53
CA ARG A 13 -0.61 23.95 55.13
C ARG A 13 -1.36 23.44 56.36
N HIS A 14 -1.89 22.22 56.27
CA HIS A 14 -1.95 21.10 57.25
C HIS A 14 -3.12 20.14 56.88
N ARG A 15 -3.18 18.83 57.18
CA ARG A 15 -2.17 17.73 57.19
C ARG A 15 -2.94 16.40 57.36
N GLN A 16 -2.63 15.38 56.55
CA GLN A 16 -2.69 13.92 56.84
C GLN A 16 -3.75 13.30 57.80
N ARG A 17 -4.57 12.37 57.27
CA ARG A 17 -4.85 10.96 57.74
C ARG A 17 -6.06 10.43 56.94
N SER A 18 -6.17 9.24 56.33
CA SER A 18 -5.61 7.88 56.48
C SER A 18 -6.49 6.88 57.26
N GLN A 19 -7.45 6.24 56.57
CA GLN A 19 -8.11 4.94 56.85
C GLN A 19 -8.97 4.58 55.62
N SER A 20 -9.16 3.36 55.08
CA SER A 20 -8.81 1.96 55.42
C SER A 20 -9.86 1.06 56.09
N GLN A 21 -10.98 0.78 55.38
CA GLN A 21 -11.87 -0.41 55.53
C GLN A 21 -12.28 -0.83 54.10
N ARG A 22 -12.42 -2.09 53.63
CA ARG A 22 -12.61 -3.46 54.18
C ARG A 22 -14.03 -3.86 54.65
N GLN A 23 -14.89 -4.17 53.67
CA GLN A 23 -15.89 -5.26 53.66
C GLN A 23 -15.84 -5.88 52.24
N VAL A 24 -15.80 -7.19 51.96
CA VAL A 24 -16.00 -8.48 52.67
C VAL A 24 -17.43 -9.06 52.65
N ARG A 25 -17.73 -9.74 51.53
CA ARG A 25 -18.55 -10.98 51.42
C ARG A 25 -20.08 -10.85 51.67
N PRO A 26 -20.92 -11.85 51.28
CA PRO A 26 -20.63 -13.25 50.90
C PRO A 26 -20.94 -13.64 49.43
N CYS A 27 -20.79 -14.93 49.15
CA CYS A 27 -21.11 -15.60 47.89
C CYS A 27 -21.83 -16.93 48.20
N GLY A 28 -22.88 -17.23 47.45
CA GLY A 28 -23.78 -18.38 47.57
C GLY A 28 -25.09 -18.06 46.83
N GLU A 29 -25.79 -19.00 46.17
CA GLU A 29 -25.57 -20.44 46.08
C GLU A 29 -25.62 -21.00 44.65
N MET A 30 -25.28 -22.29 44.57
CA MET A 30 -25.14 -23.13 43.38
C MET A 30 -26.40 -23.24 42.51
N CYS A 31 -26.18 -23.47 41.21
CA CYS A 31 -26.66 -24.71 40.60
C CYS A 31 -25.53 -25.35 39.77
N ARG A 32 -25.59 -26.64 39.46
CA ARG A 32 -24.45 -27.45 38.95
C ARG A 32 -24.77 -28.16 37.63
N LEU A 33 -23.72 -28.34 36.81
CA LEU A 33 -23.38 -29.44 35.86
C LEU A 33 -22.28 -28.84 34.94
N ARG A 34 -21.01 -29.29 34.81
CA ARG A 34 -20.32 -30.60 34.97
C ARG A 34 -20.92 -31.67 34.05
N SER A 35 -20.19 -32.38 33.18
CA SER A 35 -18.77 -32.35 32.74
C SER A 35 -18.71 -32.96 31.31
N ALA A 36 -17.61 -33.03 30.53
CA ALA A 36 -16.18 -32.67 30.63
C ALA A 36 -15.67 -32.36 29.19
N MET A 37 -14.40 -32.27 28.76
CA MET A 37 -13.01 -32.34 29.29
C MET A 37 -12.13 -31.54 28.27
N GLY A 38 -10.80 -31.38 28.31
CA GLY A 38 -9.74 -31.75 29.24
C GLY A 38 -8.36 -31.48 28.61
N CYS A 39 -7.59 -30.51 29.10
CA CYS A 39 -6.30 -30.10 28.52
C CYS A 39 -5.16 -30.18 29.57
N PRO A 40 -4.05 -30.89 29.29
CA PRO A 40 -2.89 -30.94 30.19
C PRO A 40 -1.97 -29.72 30.01
N PHE A 41 -1.19 -29.43 31.06
CA PHE A 41 -0.21 -28.33 31.13
C PHE A 41 1.08 -28.86 31.77
N LEU A 42 2.13 -28.02 31.87
CA LEU A 42 3.47 -28.29 32.43
C LEU A 42 4.44 -29.01 31.47
N GLY A 43 5.75 -28.71 31.47
CA GLY A 43 6.47 -27.73 32.29
C GLY A 43 7.95 -27.52 31.91
N CYS A 44 8.58 -26.54 32.57
CA CYS A 44 9.91 -25.97 32.31
C CYS A 44 11.09 -26.93 32.02
N GLY A 45 12.02 -26.49 31.16
CA GLY A 45 13.38 -27.02 31.05
C GLY A 45 14.32 -26.07 30.31
N ASN A 46 15.31 -25.48 30.99
CA ASN A 46 16.25 -24.50 30.41
C ASN A 46 17.68 -25.09 30.45
N GLY A 47 18.30 -25.34 29.29
CA GLY A 47 19.55 -26.10 29.19
C GLY A 47 20.40 -25.71 27.98
N ARG A 48 21.74 -25.70 28.13
CA ARG A 48 22.70 -25.13 27.18
C ARG A 48 23.52 -26.18 26.40
N ARG A 49 23.89 -25.82 25.16
CA ARG A 49 25.02 -26.31 24.32
C ARG A 49 24.94 -27.75 23.79
N GLY A 50 25.30 -27.91 22.50
CA GLY A 50 25.58 -29.21 21.89
C GLY A 50 25.49 -29.23 20.37
N SER A 51 26.54 -28.75 19.68
CA SER A 51 26.81 -29.16 18.28
C SER A 51 27.75 -30.37 18.32
N PRO A 52 27.65 -31.30 17.36
CA PRO A 52 28.55 -31.19 16.21
C PRO A 52 27.87 -31.46 14.85
N ALA A 53 28.59 -31.18 13.77
CA ALA A 53 28.18 -31.49 12.40
C ALA A 53 28.78 -32.81 11.91
N LEU A 54 28.17 -33.41 10.88
CA LEU A 54 28.86 -34.27 9.90
C LEU A 54 28.09 -34.27 8.56
N ALA A 55 28.79 -34.62 7.48
CA ALA A 55 28.42 -34.29 6.09
C ALA A 55 28.33 -35.56 5.19
N PRO A 56 28.00 -35.46 3.87
CA PRO A 56 27.21 -36.49 3.18
C PRO A 56 27.97 -37.46 2.26
N ARG A 57 27.26 -38.53 1.87
CA ARG A 57 27.50 -39.38 0.68
C ARG A 57 26.15 -39.91 0.14
N ALA A 58 26.03 -40.48 -1.06
CA ALA A 58 26.55 -40.15 -2.40
C ALA A 58 26.09 -41.26 -3.37
N LEU A 59 25.35 -40.89 -4.43
CA LEU A 59 25.16 -41.56 -5.73
C LEU A 59 25.28 -43.10 -5.86
N GLY A 60 24.19 -43.73 -6.35
CA GLY A 60 24.20 -45.03 -7.04
C GLY A 60 23.21 -45.02 -8.22
N LYS A 61 23.56 -45.66 -9.35
CA LYS A 61 22.71 -45.75 -10.57
C LYS A 61 22.28 -47.20 -10.82
N GLY A 62 21.04 -47.42 -11.25
CA GLY A 62 20.54 -48.74 -11.69
C GLY A 62 19.15 -48.69 -12.33
N ARG A 63 18.91 -49.53 -13.34
CA ARG A 63 17.68 -49.70 -14.16
C ARG A 63 17.75 -51.13 -14.77
N PRO A 64 16.68 -51.71 -15.39
CA PRO A 64 15.31 -51.23 -15.53
C PRO A 64 14.24 -52.24 -14.99
N PRO A 65 13.34 -52.91 -15.77
CA PRO A 65 11.93 -52.94 -15.38
C PRO A 65 11.29 -54.34 -15.25
N LEU A 66 10.06 -54.41 -14.71
CA LEU A 66 9.13 -55.51 -14.97
C LEU A 66 7.71 -55.00 -15.25
N THR A 67 7.11 -55.55 -16.29
CA THR A 67 5.70 -55.38 -16.68
C THR A 67 4.81 -56.37 -15.94
N GLY A 68 3.61 -55.95 -15.51
CA GLY A 68 2.64 -56.84 -14.88
C GLY A 68 1.20 -56.46 -15.23
N THR A 69 0.61 -57.14 -16.21
CA THR A 69 -0.80 -56.99 -16.58
C THR A 69 -1.65 -57.97 -15.78
N VAL A 70 -2.72 -57.50 -15.15
CA VAL A 70 -3.75 -58.35 -14.52
C VAL A 70 -5.13 -57.88 -14.95
N HIS A 71 -6.02 -58.82 -15.24
CA HIS A 71 -7.42 -58.59 -15.64
C HIS A 71 -8.39 -58.99 -14.52
N GLY A 72 -9.61 -58.44 -14.57
CA GLY A 72 -10.82 -59.07 -14.03
C GLY A 72 -11.02 -58.98 -12.52
N GLY A 73 -11.86 -58.03 -12.08
CA GLY A 73 -12.20 -57.84 -10.67
C GLY A 73 -13.44 -56.97 -10.45
N THR A 74 -14.58 -57.33 -11.05
CA THR A 74 -15.83 -56.58 -10.88
C THR A 74 -16.46 -56.83 -9.51
N CYS A 75 -16.46 -55.83 -8.64
CA CYS A 75 -17.31 -55.79 -7.44
C CYS A 75 -18.15 -54.51 -7.46
N GLY A 76 -19.47 -54.64 -7.45
CA GLY A 76 -20.39 -53.53 -7.66
C GLY A 76 -20.75 -52.79 -6.36
N ALA A 77 -20.40 -51.51 -6.29
CA ALA A 77 -20.95 -50.57 -5.31
C ALA A 77 -21.87 -49.56 -6.01
N ARG A 78 -23.05 -49.29 -5.42
CA ARG A 78 -24.06 -48.39 -6.00
C ARG A 78 -23.62 -46.92 -5.83
N GLY A 79 -23.23 -46.28 -6.93
CA GLY A 79 -22.98 -44.84 -7.00
C GLY A 79 -23.98 -44.16 -7.94
N HIS A 80 -24.63 -43.09 -7.48
CA HIS A 80 -25.48 -42.28 -8.34
C HIS A 80 -24.62 -41.49 -9.34
N PRO A 81 -24.98 -41.43 -10.64
CA PRO A 81 -24.32 -40.53 -11.57
C PRO A 81 -24.78 -39.10 -11.33
N THR A 82 -24.15 -38.41 -10.36
CA THR A 82 -24.21 -36.94 -10.27
C THR A 82 -23.48 -36.36 -11.49
N ARG A 83 -24.24 -36.27 -12.59
CA ARG A 83 -23.87 -35.53 -13.79
C ARG A 83 -23.79 -34.06 -13.40
N TRP A 84 -22.61 -33.61 -12.97
CA TRP A 84 -22.24 -32.21 -12.89
C TRP A 84 -22.20 -31.64 -14.31
N THR A 85 -23.37 -31.34 -14.85
CA THR A 85 -23.50 -30.34 -15.90
C THR A 85 -22.98 -29.05 -15.30
N VAL A 86 -21.74 -28.68 -15.64
CA VAL A 86 -21.24 -27.33 -15.41
C VAL A 86 -22.11 -26.41 -16.24
N MET A 87 -23.12 -25.82 -15.60
CA MET A 87 -23.77 -24.65 -16.17
C MET A 87 -22.71 -23.57 -16.23
N ALA A 88 -22.47 -23.00 -17.42
CA ALA A 88 -21.64 -21.81 -17.52
C ALA A 88 -22.29 -20.68 -16.68
N PRO A 89 -21.50 -19.86 -15.96
CA PRO A 89 -22.04 -18.77 -15.16
C PRO A 89 -22.87 -17.82 -16.06
N PRO A 90 -24.09 -17.43 -15.66
CA PRO A 90 -25.02 -16.69 -16.50
C PRO A 90 -24.71 -15.18 -16.55
N SER A 91 -23.49 -14.82 -16.94
CA SER A 91 -23.00 -13.44 -16.98
C SER A 91 -21.87 -13.21 -18.00
N THR A 92 -22.02 -13.73 -19.22
CA THR A 92 -21.30 -13.15 -20.39
C THR A 92 -21.78 -11.71 -20.60
N PHE A 93 -21.17 -10.77 -19.86
CA PHE A 93 -21.29 -9.34 -20.08
C PHE A 93 -20.68 -8.98 -21.44
N THR A 94 -21.45 -9.15 -22.50
CA THR A 94 -21.15 -8.50 -23.78
C THR A 94 -21.16 -7.00 -23.55
N LEU A 95 -19.98 -6.38 -23.65
CA LEU A 95 -19.85 -4.94 -23.79
C LEU A 95 -20.78 -4.49 -24.93
N ASP A 96 -21.61 -3.50 -24.67
CA ASP A 96 -22.31 -2.77 -25.71
C ASP A 96 -21.32 -1.98 -26.57
N HIS A 97 -21.76 -1.47 -27.72
CA HIS A 97 -20.87 -0.70 -28.61
C HIS A 97 -20.21 0.48 -27.88
N HIS A 98 -20.92 1.17 -26.98
CA HIS A 98 -20.34 2.26 -26.20
C HIS A 98 -19.33 1.79 -25.15
N GLY A 99 -19.55 0.64 -24.50
CA GLY A 99 -18.54 0.00 -23.66
C GLY A 99 -17.25 -0.30 -24.43
N GLN A 100 -17.36 -0.90 -25.61
CA GLN A 100 -16.20 -1.17 -26.49
C GLN A 100 -15.50 0.12 -26.93
N GLU A 101 -16.25 1.12 -27.42
CA GLU A 101 -15.72 2.44 -27.82
C GLU A 101 -14.95 3.13 -26.68
N THR A 102 -15.41 3.03 -25.43
CA THR A 102 -14.67 3.60 -24.28
C THR A 102 -13.36 2.87 -23.99
N GLU A 103 -13.31 1.56 -24.18
CA GLU A 103 -12.11 0.75 -23.94
C GLU A 103 -11.07 0.99 -25.04
N ASP A 104 -11.47 0.92 -26.31
CA ASP A 104 -10.61 1.19 -27.47
C ASP A 104 -10.05 2.62 -27.44
N ARG A 105 -10.87 3.60 -27.01
CA ARG A 105 -10.42 4.98 -26.83
C ARG A 105 -9.35 5.12 -25.74
N TRP A 106 -9.50 4.41 -24.63
CA TRP A 106 -8.54 4.45 -23.52
C TRP A 106 -7.23 3.71 -23.88
N HIS A 107 -7.33 2.53 -24.51
CA HIS A 107 -6.17 1.82 -25.06
C HIS A 107 -5.45 2.61 -26.16
N SER A 108 -6.18 3.26 -27.07
CA SER A 108 -5.61 4.14 -28.09
C SER A 108 -4.87 5.33 -27.46
N TRP A 109 -5.43 5.95 -26.41
CA TRP A 109 -4.79 7.04 -25.69
C TRP A 109 -3.46 6.62 -25.03
N ILE A 110 -3.38 5.40 -24.45
CA ILE A 110 -2.13 4.84 -23.93
C ILE A 110 -1.17 4.50 -25.09
N GLY A 111 -1.67 3.85 -26.14
CA GLY A 111 -0.90 3.41 -27.31
C GLY A 111 -0.18 4.57 -28.01
N GLN A 112 -0.87 5.71 -28.19
CA GLN A 112 -0.29 6.95 -28.75
C GLN A 112 0.88 7.53 -27.94
N ARG A 113 1.06 7.10 -26.68
CA ARG A 113 2.18 7.48 -25.82
C ARG A 113 3.28 6.41 -25.75
N GLY A 114 2.90 5.13 -25.74
CA GLY A 114 3.86 4.02 -25.87
C GLY A 114 4.56 3.99 -27.23
N ALA A 115 3.86 4.34 -28.31
CA ALA A 115 4.34 4.30 -29.69
C ALA A 115 5.25 5.49 -30.09
N ARG A 116 6.04 6.05 -29.16
CA ARG A 116 7.09 7.04 -29.46
C ARG A 116 8.49 6.44 -29.34
N PRO A 117 8.94 5.63 -30.31
CA PRO A 117 10.32 5.16 -30.34
C PRO A 117 11.27 6.37 -30.46
N ASN A 118 12.31 6.38 -29.64
CA ASN A 118 13.46 7.30 -29.72
C ASN A 118 13.18 8.81 -29.57
N SER A 119 11.97 9.24 -29.18
CA SER A 119 11.87 10.56 -28.54
C SER A 119 12.56 10.48 -27.19
N ARG A 120 13.76 11.08 -27.07
CA ARG A 120 14.36 11.39 -25.77
C ARG A 120 13.42 12.35 -25.04
N VAL A 121 12.46 11.82 -24.31
CA VAL A 121 11.72 12.58 -23.30
C VAL A 121 12.75 12.92 -22.23
N VAL A 122 13.37 14.09 -22.38
CA VAL A 122 14.11 14.74 -21.30
C VAL A 122 13.05 15.18 -20.31
N ILE A 123 12.57 14.22 -19.50
CA ILE A 123 11.80 14.50 -18.29
C ILE A 123 12.70 15.41 -17.48
N ILE A 124 12.38 16.71 -17.46
CA ILE A 124 13.13 17.69 -16.71
C ILE A 124 13.05 17.24 -15.26
N MET A 125 14.21 16.86 -14.70
CA MET A 125 14.29 16.27 -13.36
C MET A 125 14.01 17.35 -12.31
N SER A 126 12.73 17.66 -12.11
CA SER A 126 12.20 18.44 -10.99
C SER A 126 12.28 17.61 -9.71
N ASP A 127 13.53 17.34 -9.33
CA ASP A 127 13.96 16.30 -8.39
C ASP A 127 14.21 16.84 -6.98
N ARG A 128 13.53 17.95 -6.64
CA ARG A 128 13.85 18.79 -5.46
C ARG A 128 13.46 18.18 -4.12
N HIS A 129 13.12 16.88 -4.05
CA HIS A 129 12.36 16.31 -2.93
C HIS A 129 12.81 14.91 -2.45
N ASP A 130 13.81 14.24 -3.05
CA ASP A 130 14.38 13.00 -2.50
C ASP A 130 15.87 13.11 -2.17
N LEU A 131 16.19 12.96 -0.88
CA LEU A 131 17.53 13.13 -0.34
C LEU A 131 18.57 12.15 -0.93
N PRO A 132 18.34 10.81 -0.96
CA PRO A 132 19.27 9.87 -1.59
C PRO A 132 19.57 10.19 -3.05
N HIS A 133 18.59 10.65 -3.82
CA HIS A 133 18.86 11.11 -5.19
C HIS A 133 19.62 12.43 -5.23
N ARG A 134 19.24 13.45 -4.46
CA ARG A 134 19.94 14.74 -4.40
C ARG A 134 21.41 14.60 -4.00
N LEU A 135 21.73 13.75 -3.03
CA LEU A 135 23.11 13.43 -2.64
C LEU A 135 23.90 12.81 -3.81
N ARG A 136 23.33 11.86 -4.55
CA ARG A 136 23.94 11.26 -5.74
C ARG A 136 24.15 12.30 -6.86
N GLN A 137 23.19 13.20 -7.06
CA GLN A 137 23.27 14.29 -8.04
C GLN A 137 24.41 15.27 -7.70
N LEU A 138 24.50 15.71 -6.45
CA LEU A 138 25.56 16.61 -5.96
C LEU A 138 26.96 15.97 -6.05
N ARG A 139 27.08 14.68 -5.69
CA ARG A 139 28.32 13.91 -5.87
C ARG A 139 28.71 13.80 -7.35
N ALA A 140 27.75 13.48 -8.23
CA ALA A 140 28.00 13.30 -9.67
C ALA A 140 28.40 14.62 -10.35
N ALA A 141 27.73 15.73 -10.04
CA ALA A 141 28.03 17.06 -10.57
C ALA A 141 29.48 17.48 -10.29
N ARG A 142 30.01 17.11 -9.11
CA ARG A 142 31.41 17.37 -8.70
C ARG A 142 32.39 16.25 -9.06
N ARG A 143 31.95 15.19 -9.76
CA ARG A 143 32.73 13.99 -10.11
C ARG A 143 33.44 13.34 -8.89
N LEU A 144 32.80 13.40 -7.73
CA LEU A 144 33.36 12.89 -6.48
C LEU A 144 33.09 11.38 -6.30
N SER A 145 33.99 10.70 -5.61
CA SER A 145 33.77 9.35 -5.11
C SER A 145 33.19 9.38 -3.70
N GLN A 146 32.55 8.28 -3.26
CA GLN A 146 31.98 8.19 -1.91
C GLN A 146 33.07 8.28 -0.83
N GLU A 147 34.28 7.81 -1.12
CA GLU A 147 35.46 7.89 -0.24
C GLU A 147 35.90 9.35 -0.01
N LYS A 148 35.85 10.22 -1.03
CA LYS A 148 36.22 11.64 -0.87
C LYS A 148 35.24 12.39 0.03
N ILE A 149 33.95 12.09 -0.08
CA ILE A 149 32.91 12.63 0.80
C ILE A 149 33.05 12.05 2.21
N ALA A 150 33.27 10.75 2.34
CA ALA A 150 33.45 10.07 3.62
C ALA A 150 34.66 10.63 4.40
N ALA A 151 35.79 10.85 3.71
CA ALA A 151 36.99 11.44 4.30
C ALA A 151 36.74 12.89 4.77
N ALA A 152 36.14 13.74 3.94
CA ALA A 152 35.83 15.13 4.31
C ALA A 152 34.83 15.24 5.48
N LEU A 153 33.91 14.27 5.60
CA LEU A 153 32.95 14.16 6.69
C LEU A 153 33.46 13.35 7.89
N ASN A 154 34.68 12.79 7.84
CA ASN A 154 35.21 11.88 8.86
C ASN A 154 34.23 10.74 9.24
N VAL A 155 33.61 10.12 8.23
CA VAL A 155 32.71 8.95 8.36
C VAL A 155 33.18 7.80 7.49
N SER A 156 32.56 6.63 7.61
CA SER A 156 32.87 5.50 6.71
C SER A 156 32.21 5.68 5.33
N LYS A 157 32.86 5.14 4.28
CA LYS A 157 32.25 5.02 2.94
C LYS A 157 30.88 4.33 2.99
N SER A 158 30.75 3.30 3.82
CA SER A 158 29.50 2.54 4.00
C SER A 158 28.35 3.44 4.48
N LEU A 159 28.63 4.42 5.36
CA LEU A 159 27.63 5.37 5.82
C LEU A 159 27.15 6.29 4.68
N VAL A 160 28.08 6.84 3.88
CA VAL A 160 27.75 7.63 2.69
C VAL A 160 26.94 6.81 1.66
N GLN A 161 27.29 5.53 1.48
CA GLN A 161 26.55 4.60 0.62
C GLN A 161 25.13 4.33 1.17
N GLN A 162 24.95 4.24 2.49
CA GLN A 162 23.63 4.07 3.11
C GLN A 162 22.74 5.32 2.93
N PHE A 163 23.32 6.52 3.02
CA PHE A 163 22.63 7.77 2.70
C PHE A 163 22.23 7.86 1.21
N GLU A 164 23.16 7.58 0.29
CA GLU A 164 22.90 7.58 -1.17
C GLU A 164 21.93 6.49 -1.65
N SER A 165 21.66 5.47 -0.81
CA SER A 165 20.70 4.40 -1.09
C SER A 165 19.41 4.49 -0.26
N GLY A 166 19.25 5.52 0.58
CA GLY A 166 18.06 5.71 1.43
C GLY A 166 17.90 4.68 2.56
N LYS A 167 18.90 3.81 2.79
CA LYS A 167 18.89 2.83 3.90
C LYS A 167 19.05 3.47 5.27
N LEU A 168 19.67 4.65 5.30
CA LEU A 168 19.83 5.47 6.49
C LEU A 168 19.62 6.93 6.08
N ILE A 169 19.08 7.73 6.98
CA ILE A 169 18.96 9.18 6.81
C ILE A 169 20.06 9.83 7.68
N PRO A 170 20.82 10.82 7.19
CA PRO A 170 21.75 11.59 8.00
C PRO A 170 21.06 12.15 9.25
N GLN A 171 21.78 12.16 10.37
CA GLN A 171 21.40 12.98 11.52
C GLN A 171 21.68 14.46 11.22
N GLU A 172 21.18 15.36 12.06
CA GLU A 172 21.23 16.80 11.80
C GLU A 172 22.67 17.32 11.67
N ASP A 173 23.57 16.90 12.58
CA ASP A 173 25.01 17.18 12.54
C ASP A 173 25.67 16.77 11.20
N THR A 174 25.25 15.63 10.67
CA THR A 174 25.80 15.03 9.46
C THR A 174 25.21 15.68 8.21
N ALA A 175 23.95 16.12 8.28
CA ALA A 175 23.29 16.86 7.21
C ALA A 175 23.85 18.30 7.09
N ASP A 176 24.07 19.00 8.20
CA ASP A 176 24.71 20.33 8.21
C ASP A 176 26.13 20.28 7.64
N ARG A 177 26.90 19.24 7.98
CA ARG A 177 28.26 19.03 7.44
C ARG A 177 28.24 18.61 5.97
N LEU A 178 27.21 17.91 5.51
CA LEU A 178 26.97 17.66 4.09
C LEU A 178 26.62 18.98 3.35
N ASP A 179 25.76 19.83 3.92
CA ASP A 179 25.41 21.14 3.34
C ASP A 179 26.63 22.06 3.25
N GLN A 180 27.46 22.10 4.29
CA GLN A 180 28.72 22.84 4.29
C GLN A 180 29.69 22.32 3.21
N TYR A 181 29.80 21.00 3.06
CA TYR A 181 30.67 20.39 2.04
C TYR A 181 30.16 20.65 0.61
N PHE A 182 28.84 20.54 0.39
CA PHE A 182 28.22 20.74 -0.93
C PHE A 182 27.87 22.20 -1.24
N GLY A 183 27.98 23.13 -0.28
CA GLY A 183 27.65 24.54 -0.46
C GLY A 183 26.16 24.78 -0.72
N THR A 184 25.29 23.91 -0.19
CA THR A 184 23.84 23.89 -0.44
C THR A 184 23.02 24.60 0.64
N GLY A 185 23.68 25.27 1.60
CA GLY A 185 23.06 26.10 2.62
C GLY A 185 22.39 25.27 3.71
N HIS A 186 21.12 24.96 3.53
CA HIS A 186 20.32 24.10 4.42
C HIS A 186 19.51 23.04 3.64
N GLU A 187 19.71 22.91 2.33
CA GLU A 187 18.90 22.02 1.48
C GLU A 187 19.00 20.55 1.93
N ILE A 188 20.19 20.09 2.30
CA ILE A 188 20.41 18.70 2.75
C ILE A 188 19.86 18.50 4.16
N ARG A 189 20.00 19.49 5.06
CA ARG A 189 19.41 19.51 6.40
C ARG A 189 17.89 19.43 6.34
N ASP A 190 17.25 20.25 5.50
CA ASP A 190 15.80 20.31 5.36
C ASP A 190 15.25 19.05 4.69
N LEU A 191 15.91 18.54 3.64
CA LEU A 191 15.56 17.25 3.02
C LEU A 191 15.76 16.08 3.99
N ALA A 192 16.79 16.10 4.84
CA ALA A 192 17.01 15.08 5.87
C ALA A 192 16.03 15.20 7.04
N LYS A 193 15.65 16.40 7.44
CA LYS A 193 14.58 16.64 8.41
C LYS A 193 13.25 16.09 7.89
N ALA A 194 12.85 16.49 6.68
CA ALA A 194 11.65 15.98 6.02
C ALA A 194 11.69 14.45 5.84
N ALA A 195 12.86 13.85 5.60
CA ALA A 195 13.00 12.39 5.56
C ALA A 195 12.89 11.70 6.94
N ARG A 196 13.34 12.34 8.03
CA ARG A 196 13.16 11.83 9.42
C ARG A 196 11.73 12.03 9.93
N GLU A 197 11.02 13.05 9.44
CA GLU A 197 9.64 13.39 9.82
C GLU A 197 8.58 12.69 8.96
N ASP A 198 8.98 12.09 7.84
CA ASP A 198 8.17 11.20 7.02
C ASP A 198 7.88 9.89 7.76
N ARG A 199 6.58 9.60 7.93
CA ARG A 199 6.08 8.41 8.64
C ARG A 199 5.60 7.30 7.69
N GLN A 200 5.84 7.44 6.39
CA GLN A 200 5.58 6.44 5.34
C GLN A 200 6.78 6.28 4.38
N PRO A 201 8.05 6.15 4.86
CA PRO A 201 9.22 6.10 3.98
C PRO A 201 9.21 4.89 3.01
N TRP A 202 8.50 3.81 3.36
CA TRP A 202 8.26 2.65 2.50
C TRP A 202 7.43 2.96 1.24
N LEU A 203 6.66 4.05 1.27
CA LEU A 203 5.76 4.47 0.19
C LEU A 203 6.50 5.34 -0.85
N ARG A 204 7.67 5.92 -0.51
CA ARG A 204 8.47 6.74 -1.44
C ARG A 204 8.82 6.04 -2.76
N PRO A 205 9.30 4.78 -2.78
CA PRO A 205 9.60 4.08 -4.03
C PRO A 205 8.34 3.91 -4.88
N TRP A 206 7.20 3.59 -4.25
CA TRP A 206 5.92 3.52 -4.95
C TRP A 206 5.50 4.88 -5.51
N VAL A 207 5.59 5.98 -4.75
CA VAL A 207 5.20 7.32 -5.23
C VAL A 207 6.05 7.76 -6.43
N ASP A 208 7.36 7.44 -6.46
CA ASP A 208 8.17 7.70 -7.66
C ASP A 208 7.78 6.79 -8.83
N HIS A 209 7.53 5.50 -8.59
CA HIS A 209 7.09 4.56 -9.62
C HIS A 209 5.73 4.97 -10.23
N GLU A 210 4.77 5.30 -9.38
CA GLU A 210 3.43 5.79 -9.72
C GLU A 210 3.51 7.08 -10.55
N ARG A 211 4.27 8.09 -10.08
CA ARG A 211 4.49 9.37 -10.79
C ARG A 211 5.07 9.18 -12.18
N ARG A 212 5.92 8.17 -12.37
CA ARG A 212 6.68 7.91 -13.61
C ARG A 212 6.07 6.84 -14.52
N ALA A 213 5.01 6.17 -14.08
CA ALA A 213 4.35 5.13 -14.84
C ALA A 213 3.72 5.67 -16.13
N LEU A 214 3.63 4.80 -17.14
CA LEU A 214 2.70 4.97 -18.26
C LEU A 214 1.27 4.64 -17.81
N LEU A 215 1.13 3.58 -17.00
CA LEU A 215 -0.13 3.08 -16.47
C LEU A 215 0.02 2.62 -15.02
N VAL A 216 -0.91 3.03 -14.16
CA VAL A 216 -1.15 2.49 -12.83
C VAL A 216 -2.47 1.71 -12.84
N ARG A 217 -2.40 0.43 -12.49
CA ARG A 217 -3.54 -0.43 -12.14
C ARG A 217 -3.68 -0.45 -10.61
N THR A 218 -4.89 -0.30 -10.07
CA THR A 218 -5.16 -0.30 -8.62
C THR A 218 -6.46 -1.04 -8.30
N TRP A 219 -6.39 -2.00 -7.37
CA TRP A 219 -7.54 -2.71 -6.82
C TRP A 219 -7.69 -2.34 -5.34
N GLU A 220 -8.84 -1.79 -4.98
CA GLU A 220 -9.16 -1.39 -3.61
C GLU A 220 -10.56 -1.90 -3.20
N PRO A 221 -10.65 -2.98 -2.40
CA PRO A 221 -11.94 -3.58 -2.05
C PRO A 221 -12.75 -2.77 -1.03
N MET A 222 -12.09 -2.05 -0.12
CA MET A 222 -12.71 -1.53 1.11
C MET A 222 -12.57 -0.02 1.33
N LEU A 223 -11.79 0.68 0.50
CA LEU A 223 -11.55 2.13 0.52
C LEU A 223 -11.50 2.66 -0.92
N ILE A 224 -11.69 3.97 -1.10
CA ILE A 224 -11.45 4.61 -2.41
C ILE A 224 -9.94 4.71 -2.65
N PRO A 225 -9.41 4.35 -3.84
CA PRO A 225 -7.98 4.45 -4.15
C PRO A 225 -7.42 5.84 -3.84
N GLY A 226 -6.23 5.91 -3.23
CA GLY A 226 -5.67 7.16 -2.72
C GLY A 226 -5.50 8.31 -3.74
N LEU A 227 -5.45 7.99 -5.03
CA LEU A 227 -5.43 8.96 -6.14
C LEU A 227 -6.81 9.54 -6.50
N LEU A 228 -7.90 8.88 -6.11
CA LEU A 228 -9.29 9.23 -6.41
C LEU A 228 -10.07 9.76 -5.20
N GLN A 229 -9.37 10.13 -4.12
CA GLN A 229 -10.00 10.66 -2.91
C GLN A 229 -10.21 12.17 -2.97
N CYS A 230 -11.35 12.65 -2.44
CA CYS A 230 -11.56 14.07 -2.15
C CYS A 230 -11.10 14.40 -0.71
N GLU A 231 -10.76 15.66 -0.42
CA GLU A 231 -10.17 16.06 0.87
C GLU A 231 -11.01 15.68 2.10
N ALA A 232 -12.35 15.73 1.99
CA ALA A 232 -13.25 15.32 3.07
C ALA A 232 -13.11 13.82 3.38
N TYR A 233 -13.00 12.98 2.35
CA TYR A 233 -12.78 11.54 2.50
C TYR A 233 -11.36 11.24 3.01
N MET A 234 -10.34 11.95 2.51
CA MET A 234 -8.97 11.86 3.05
C MET A 234 -8.95 12.19 4.55
N ARG A 235 -9.62 13.27 4.96
CA ARG A 235 -9.74 13.70 6.36
C ARG A 235 -10.40 12.65 7.23
N ALA A 236 -11.49 12.03 6.75
CA ALA A 236 -12.15 10.93 7.44
C ALA A 236 -11.21 9.73 7.61
N VAL A 237 -10.60 9.24 6.53
CA VAL A 237 -9.67 8.10 6.55
C VAL A 237 -8.47 8.37 7.47
N PHE A 238 -7.79 9.52 7.33
CA PHE A 238 -6.61 9.84 8.14
C PHE A 238 -6.94 10.03 9.62
N SER A 239 -8.16 10.48 9.97
CA SER A 239 -8.61 10.60 11.37
C SER A 239 -8.78 9.24 12.07
N THR A 240 -8.98 8.14 11.33
CA THR A 240 -9.11 6.80 11.94
C THR A 240 -7.82 6.26 12.55
N VAL A 241 -6.65 6.83 12.21
CA VAL A 241 -5.34 6.30 12.60
C VAL A 241 -4.71 7.18 13.68
N PRO A 242 -4.59 6.74 14.95
CA PRO A 242 -4.16 7.60 16.06
C PRO A 242 -2.78 8.26 15.87
N ARG A 243 -1.86 7.64 15.11
CA ARG A 243 -0.52 8.19 14.81
C ARG A 243 -0.52 9.44 13.90
N ASN A 244 -1.68 9.80 13.34
CA ASN A 244 -1.89 10.96 12.48
C ASN A 244 -2.40 12.21 13.22
N ALA A 245 -2.75 12.08 14.50
CA ALA A 245 -3.27 13.20 15.30
C ALA A 245 -2.32 14.41 15.27
N GLY A 246 -2.87 15.60 15.03
CA GLY A 246 -2.12 16.84 14.86
C GLY A 246 -1.40 17.03 13.52
N ARG A 247 -1.46 16.07 12.58
CA ARG A 247 -0.81 16.14 11.25
C ARG A 247 -1.74 15.85 10.07
N ILE A 248 -3.06 15.88 10.28
CA ILE A 248 -4.04 15.47 9.26
C ILE A 248 -3.96 16.37 8.01
N ASP A 249 -3.81 17.68 8.20
CA ASP A 249 -3.72 18.64 7.08
C ASP A 249 -2.43 18.49 6.27
N GLU A 250 -1.31 18.12 6.92
CA GLU A 250 -0.06 17.77 6.22
C GLU A 250 -0.23 16.52 5.34
N LEU A 251 -0.94 15.51 5.84
CA LEU A 251 -1.20 14.25 5.12
C LEU A 251 -2.17 14.47 3.95
N ILE A 252 -3.16 15.36 4.10
CA ILE A 252 -4.04 15.80 3.02
C ILE A 252 -3.22 16.56 1.96
N ALA A 253 -2.43 17.55 2.35
CA ALA A 253 -1.58 18.30 1.44
C ALA A 253 -0.60 17.40 0.66
N ALA A 254 0.00 16.40 1.32
CA ALA A 254 0.86 15.41 0.68
C ALA A 254 0.09 14.52 -0.34
N ARG A 255 -1.16 14.14 -0.04
CA ARG A 255 -2.01 13.36 -0.95
C ARG A 255 -2.49 14.19 -2.15
N CYS A 256 -2.88 15.44 -1.92
CA CYS A 256 -3.21 16.40 -2.99
C CYS A 256 -2.00 16.66 -3.90
N ALA A 257 -0.80 16.82 -3.33
CA ALA A 257 0.44 16.95 -4.08
C ALA A 257 0.78 15.69 -4.91
N ARG A 258 0.50 14.49 -4.39
CA ARG A 258 0.62 13.22 -5.12
C ARG A 258 -0.37 13.16 -6.29
N GLN A 259 -1.64 13.51 -6.09
CA GLN A 259 -2.65 13.59 -7.17
C GLN A 259 -2.25 14.60 -8.25
N ALA A 260 -1.83 15.80 -7.83
CA ALA A 260 -1.34 16.88 -8.70
C ALA A 260 -0.19 16.41 -9.61
N ASN A 261 0.82 15.74 -9.04
CA ASN A 261 2.00 15.30 -9.78
C ASN A 261 1.79 14.01 -10.60
N THR A 262 0.70 13.27 -10.42
CA THR A 262 0.47 11.97 -11.07
C THR A 262 -0.67 12.02 -12.11
N ILE A 263 -1.93 12.17 -11.69
CA ILE A 263 -3.11 12.05 -12.60
C ILE A 263 -3.79 13.37 -12.93
N LEU A 264 -3.49 14.45 -12.21
CA LEU A 264 -4.09 15.78 -12.45
C LEU A 264 -3.20 16.71 -13.28
N ARG A 265 -1.91 16.38 -13.48
CA ARG A 265 -0.97 17.18 -14.28
C ARG A 265 -1.43 17.32 -15.73
N GLU A 266 -1.19 18.50 -16.31
CA GLU A 266 -1.53 18.82 -17.70
C GLU A 266 -0.65 18.04 -18.69
N GLU A 267 0.68 18.15 -18.52
CA GLU A 267 1.61 17.41 -19.37
C GLU A 267 1.67 15.94 -18.96
N ASN A 268 1.40 15.06 -19.94
CA ASN A 268 1.62 13.62 -19.85
C ASN A 268 1.13 12.97 -18.54
N PRO A 269 -0.14 13.19 -18.08
CA PRO A 269 -0.68 12.53 -16.88
C PRO A 269 -0.59 11.01 -16.99
N VAL A 270 -0.47 10.34 -15.85
CA VAL A 270 -0.38 8.87 -15.76
C VAL A 270 -1.75 8.25 -16.05
N ALA A 271 -1.82 7.18 -16.85
CA ALA A 271 -3.06 6.44 -17.01
C ALA A 271 -3.42 5.75 -15.69
N LEU A 272 -4.68 5.83 -15.27
CA LEU A 272 -5.17 5.14 -14.08
C LEU A 272 -6.28 4.17 -14.47
N SER A 273 -6.11 2.90 -14.14
CA SER A 273 -7.17 1.89 -14.13
C SER A 273 -7.45 1.50 -12.69
N ALA A 274 -8.56 2.01 -12.16
CA ALA A 274 -9.04 1.67 -10.83
C ALA A 274 -10.19 0.65 -10.93
N ILE A 275 -10.07 -0.44 -10.19
CA ILE A 275 -11.20 -1.31 -9.85
C ILE A 275 -11.46 -1.14 -8.35
N ILE A 276 -12.71 -0.86 -8.00
CA ILE A 276 -13.13 -0.52 -6.63
C ILE A 276 -14.20 -1.51 -6.19
N GLY A 277 -14.07 -2.09 -4.99
CA GLY A 277 -15.13 -2.91 -4.40
C GLY A 277 -16.30 -2.02 -3.95
N GLU A 278 -17.53 -2.43 -4.24
CA GLU A 278 -18.75 -1.62 -3.95
C GLU A 278 -18.84 -1.18 -2.47
N MET A 279 -18.34 -2.00 -1.55
CA MET A 279 -18.29 -1.68 -0.12
C MET A 279 -17.44 -0.44 0.22
N ALA A 280 -16.47 -0.08 -0.62
CA ALA A 280 -15.72 1.16 -0.48
C ALA A 280 -16.58 2.42 -0.72
N LEU A 281 -17.55 2.33 -1.63
CA LEU A 281 -18.47 3.43 -1.98
C LEU A 281 -19.48 3.72 -0.87
N ARG A 282 -19.83 2.71 -0.05
CA ARG A 282 -20.86 2.81 0.99
C ARG A 282 -20.31 3.12 2.39
N ARG A 283 -18.99 3.32 2.54
CA ARG A 283 -18.32 3.46 3.85
C ARG A 283 -17.97 4.91 4.19
N GLY A 284 -18.81 5.54 5.01
CA GLY A 284 -18.52 6.82 5.65
C GLY A 284 -19.79 7.56 6.10
N PRO A 285 -19.67 8.77 6.68
CA PRO A 285 -20.78 9.70 6.87
C PRO A 285 -21.45 10.07 5.53
N ARG A 286 -22.79 10.26 5.53
CA ARG A 286 -23.60 10.48 4.29
C ARG A 286 -23.08 11.65 3.45
N ASP A 287 -22.70 12.75 4.09
CA ASP A 287 -22.14 13.95 3.46
C ASP A 287 -20.77 13.68 2.80
N ILE A 288 -19.87 13.00 3.50
CA ILE A 288 -18.53 12.65 2.98
C ILE A 288 -18.64 11.65 1.83
N VAL A 289 -19.51 10.64 1.95
CA VAL A 289 -19.79 9.66 0.88
C VAL A 289 -20.39 10.37 -0.34
N LYS A 290 -21.37 11.26 -0.17
CA LYS A 290 -21.96 12.05 -1.28
C LYS A 290 -20.91 12.86 -2.02
N GLY A 291 -20.05 13.58 -1.30
CA GLY A 291 -18.96 14.37 -1.90
C GLY A 291 -17.92 13.49 -2.62
N GLN A 292 -17.61 12.31 -2.07
CA GLN A 292 -16.69 11.36 -2.69
C GLN A 292 -17.28 10.69 -3.94
N LEU A 293 -18.57 10.35 -3.95
CA LEU A 293 -19.26 9.80 -5.12
C LEU A 293 -19.29 10.81 -6.28
N GLY A 294 -19.61 12.08 -6.01
CA GLY A 294 -19.55 13.14 -7.01
C GLY A 294 -18.14 13.30 -7.60
N HIS A 295 -17.12 13.32 -6.74
CA HIS A 295 -15.72 13.40 -7.18
C HIS A 295 -15.28 12.20 -8.05
N LEU A 296 -15.82 10.99 -7.83
CA LEU A 296 -15.54 9.84 -8.71
C LEU A 296 -16.17 10.01 -10.10
N VAL A 297 -17.35 10.63 -10.21
CA VAL A 297 -17.95 10.97 -11.51
C VAL A 297 -17.08 11.99 -12.24
N ASP A 298 -16.69 13.08 -11.59
CA ASP A 298 -15.81 14.12 -12.16
C ASP A 298 -14.46 13.56 -12.63
N MET A 299 -13.88 12.63 -11.85
CA MET A 299 -12.63 11.99 -12.21
C MET A 299 -12.78 10.98 -13.35
N GLY A 300 -13.89 10.23 -13.40
CA GLY A 300 -14.22 9.32 -14.51
C GLY A 300 -14.52 10.01 -15.84
N HIS A 301 -14.70 11.33 -15.86
CA HIS A 301 -14.79 12.12 -17.09
C HIS A 301 -13.41 12.40 -17.74
N ARG A 302 -12.29 12.09 -17.08
CA ARG A 302 -10.93 12.28 -17.63
C ARG A 302 -10.56 11.12 -18.57
N PRO A 303 -10.06 11.37 -19.79
CA PRO A 303 -9.84 10.33 -20.81
C PRO A 303 -8.77 9.29 -20.45
N HIS A 304 -7.98 9.54 -19.40
CA HIS A 304 -6.94 8.65 -18.89
C HIS A 304 -7.30 7.94 -17.58
N VAL A 305 -8.48 8.20 -17.02
CA VAL A 305 -8.95 7.64 -15.74
C VAL A 305 -10.10 6.68 -16.01
N LYS A 306 -9.83 5.39 -15.91
CA LYS A 306 -10.80 4.30 -15.98
C LYS A 306 -11.19 3.90 -14.55
N ILE A 307 -12.47 3.98 -14.22
CA ILE A 307 -13.03 3.54 -12.92
C ILE A 307 -14.03 2.43 -13.20
N ARG A 308 -13.88 1.29 -12.52
CA ARG A 308 -14.81 0.16 -12.58
C ARG A 308 -15.15 -0.37 -11.19
N LEU A 309 -16.29 -1.04 -11.08
CA LEU A 309 -16.76 -1.62 -9.82
C LEU A 309 -16.82 -3.15 -9.86
N VAL A 310 -16.41 -3.78 -8.76
CA VAL A 310 -16.80 -5.16 -8.42
C VAL A 310 -17.96 -5.04 -7.42
N LEU A 311 -19.14 -5.55 -7.79
CA LEU A 311 -20.34 -5.48 -6.94
C LEU A 311 -20.19 -6.41 -5.73
N ALA A 312 -20.79 -6.04 -4.59
CA ALA A 312 -20.73 -6.87 -3.38
C ALA A 312 -21.49 -8.21 -3.53
N GLU A 313 -22.37 -8.31 -4.53
CA GLU A 313 -23.13 -9.51 -4.91
C GLU A 313 -22.55 -10.23 -6.14
N SER A 314 -21.42 -9.77 -6.69
CA SER A 314 -20.71 -10.49 -7.78
C SER A 314 -19.99 -11.75 -7.27
N GLU A 315 -19.59 -12.64 -8.18
CA GLU A 315 -19.43 -14.08 -7.87
C GLU A 315 -18.37 -14.42 -6.80
N GLY A 316 -18.84 -14.68 -5.57
CA GLY A 316 -18.23 -15.62 -4.63
C GLY A 316 -16.92 -15.20 -3.98
N ILE A 317 -16.05 -16.18 -3.73
CA ILE A 317 -14.72 -15.97 -3.14
C ILE A 317 -13.72 -15.81 -4.28
N HIS A 318 -13.14 -14.61 -4.40
CA HIS A 318 -12.15 -14.28 -5.42
C HIS A 318 -10.85 -13.75 -4.80
N VAL A 319 -9.75 -13.80 -5.55
CA VAL A 319 -8.40 -13.43 -5.07
C VAL A 319 -8.32 -12.02 -4.45
N GLY A 320 -9.12 -11.08 -4.96
CA GLY A 320 -9.18 -9.69 -4.50
C GLY A 320 -9.65 -9.50 -3.05
N LEU A 321 -10.29 -10.50 -2.44
CA LEU A 321 -10.63 -10.49 -1.01
C LEU A 321 -9.38 -10.58 -0.11
N SER A 322 -8.22 -10.96 -0.65
CA SER A 322 -6.96 -11.08 0.09
C SER A 322 -6.33 -9.73 0.48
N GLY A 323 -6.71 -8.64 -0.18
CA GLY A 323 -6.20 -7.28 0.09
C GLY A 323 -6.17 -6.39 -1.15
N SER A 324 -5.87 -5.11 -0.95
CA SER A 324 -5.61 -4.17 -2.05
C SER A 324 -4.19 -4.32 -2.60
N PHE A 325 -4.02 -4.00 -3.88
CA PHE A 325 -2.72 -3.94 -4.52
C PHE A 325 -2.71 -2.98 -5.71
N ASN A 326 -1.50 -2.57 -6.10
CA ASN A 326 -1.26 -1.63 -7.17
C ASN A 326 -0.14 -2.15 -8.08
N ILE A 327 -0.21 -1.89 -9.38
CA ILE A 327 0.82 -2.24 -10.37
C ILE A 327 1.11 -1.01 -11.24
N ALA A 328 2.35 -0.54 -11.22
CA ALA A 328 2.87 0.56 -12.02
C ALA A 328 3.69 0.01 -13.20
N THR A 329 3.18 0.20 -14.42
CA THR A 329 3.85 -0.16 -15.68
C THR A 329 4.59 1.05 -16.23
N MET A 330 5.90 0.92 -16.43
CA MET A 330 6.79 1.95 -16.96
C MET A 330 6.69 2.08 -18.49
N PRO A 331 7.09 3.23 -19.07
CA PRO A 331 7.24 3.39 -20.52
C PRO A 331 8.22 2.40 -21.18
N ASP A 332 9.14 1.79 -20.42
CA ASP A 332 10.05 0.73 -20.88
C ASP A 332 9.51 -0.69 -20.66
N GLY A 333 8.23 -0.83 -20.31
CA GLY A 333 7.54 -2.11 -20.15
C GLY A 333 7.77 -2.82 -18.81
N ARG A 334 8.72 -2.37 -17.98
CA ARG A 334 8.93 -2.90 -16.62
C ARG A 334 7.73 -2.61 -15.73
N ARG A 335 7.41 -3.53 -14.83
CA ARG A 335 6.34 -3.38 -13.83
C ARG A 335 6.91 -3.35 -12.42
N PHE A 336 6.24 -2.63 -11.54
CA PHE A 336 6.52 -2.54 -10.11
C PHE A 336 5.19 -2.68 -9.37
N GLY A 337 5.12 -3.48 -8.32
CA GLY A 337 3.90 -3.71 -7.55
C GLY A 337 3.98 -3.12 -6.15
N HIS A 338 2.83 -2.85 -5.54
CA HIS A 338 2.75 -2.39 -4.15
C HIS A 338 1.47 -2.84 -3.45
N MET A 339 1.61 -3.34 -2.23
CA MET A 339 0.53 -3.76 -1.35
C MET A 339 0.67 -3.02 -0.01
N ASP A 340 -0.37 -2.39 0.51
CA ASP A 340 -0.35 -1.71 1.82
C ASP A 340 -0.98 -2.60 2.90
N ASP A 341 -0.34 -2.67 4.08
CA ASP A 341 -0.93 -3.16 5.33
C ASP A 341 -1.05 -2.04 6.37
N GLN A 342 -1.59 -2.34 7.56
CA GLN A 342 -1.85 -1.33 8.60
C GLN A 342 -0.58 -0.75 9.24
N LEU A 343 0.56 -1.43 9.10
CA LEU A 343 1.87 -1.06 9.64
C LEU A 343 2.74 -0.40 8.56
N THR A 344 2.84 -1.06 7.39
CA THR A 344 3.84 -0.85 6.31
C THR A 344 3.28 -1.21 4.94
N GLY A 345 3.93 -0.72 3.88
CA GLY A 345 3.66 -1.11 2.49
C GLY A 345 4.80 -1.92 1.89
N HIS A 346 4.46 -2.97 1.16
CA HIS A 346 5.37 -3.97 0.58
C HIS A 346 5.65 -3.66 -0.89
N PRO A 347 6.89 -3.36 -1.29
CA PRO A 347 7.26 -3.18 -2.69
C PRO A 347 7.50 -4.54 -3.36
N VAL A 348 6.72 -4.86 -4.39
CA VAL A 348 6.80 -6.12 -5.14
C VAL A 348 7.59 -5.92 -6.43
N THR A 349 8.81 -6.46 -6.47
CA THR A 349 9.77 -6.25 -7.58
C THR A 349 10.33 -7.55 -8.17
N SER A 350 10.00 -8.69 -7.56
CA SER A 350 10.29 -10.02 -8.09
C SER A 350 9.37 -10.33 -9.27
N HIS A 351 9.92 -10.93 -10.34
CA HIS A 351 9.14 -11.26 -11.53
C HIS A 351 8.03 -12.30 -11.27
N SER A 352 8.26 -13.24 -10.33
CA SER A 352 7.25 -14.24 -9.97
C SER A 352 6.09 -13.63 -9.19
N ASP A 353 6.39 -12.73 -8.26
CA ASP A 353 5.37 -12.10 -7.41
C ASP A 353 4.60 -11.02 -8.18
N LEU A 354 5.26 -10.33 -9.10
CA LEU A 354 4.59 -9.50 -10.12
C LEU A 354 3.67 -10.34 -11.01
N GLY A 355 4.09 -11.54 -11.43
CA GLY A 355 3.26 -12.47 -12.19
C GLY A 355 2.00 -12.90 -11.42
N HIS A 356 2.11 -13.14 -10.11
CA HIS A 356 0.96 -13.42 -9.25
C HIS A 356 0.02 -12.20 -9.12
N LEU A 357 0.54 -10.97 -8.99
CA LEU A 357 -0.28 -9.76 -8.98
C LEU A 357 -0.92 -9.46 -10.35
N GLU A 358 -0.25 -9.77 -11.46
CA GLU A 358 -0.81 -9.65 -12.80
C GLU A 358 -1.95 -10.66 -13.02
N LEU A 359 -1.78 -11.93 -12.63
CA LEU A 359 -2.88 -12.91 -12.65
C LEU A 359 -4.05 -12.49 -11.75
N ALA A 360 -3.76 -12.04 -10.53
CA ALA A 360 -4.78 -11.53 -9.61
C ALA A 360 -5.49 -10.29 -10.15
N TRP A 361 -4.81 -9.46 -10.94
CA TRP A 361 -5.46 -8.35 -11.65
C TRP A 361 -6.45 -8.88 -12.68
N GLU A 362 -6.03 -9.76 -13.60
CA GLU A 362 -6.92 -10.23 -14.68
C GLU A 362 -8.13 -11.03 -14.16
N GLU A 363 -8.00 -11.76 -13.03
CA GLU A 363 -9.16 -12.38 -12.33
C GLU A 363 -10.15 -11.34 -11.80
N ILE A 364 -9.68 -10.21 -11.25
CA ILE A 364 -10.52 -9.13 -10.74
C ILE A 364 -11.08 -8.28 -11.90
N ASP A 365 -10.34 -8.14 -13.00
CA ASP A 365 -10.73 -7.45 -14.23
C ASP A 365 -11.98 -8.11 -14.84
N ALA A 366 -12.02 -9.45 -14.85
CA ALA A 366 -13.14 -10.25 -15.34
C ALA A 366 -14.42 -10.15 -14.47
N LEU A 367 -14.29 -9.81 -13.18
CA LEU A 367 -15.41 -9.57 -12.27
C LEU A 367 -15.90 -8.11 -12.27
N ALA A 368 -15.14 -7.20 -12.88
CA ALA A 368 -15.40 -5.76 -12.83
C ALA A 368 -16.37 -5.31 -13.91
N LEU A 369 -17.43 -4.60 -13.53
CA LEU A 369 -18.40 -4.02 -14.44
C LEU A 369 -17.73 -3.10 -15.48
N PRO A 370 -18.26 -3.02 -16.72
CA PRO A 370 -17.87 -2.01 -17.71
C PRO A 370 -17.88 -0.58 -17.17
N VAL A 371 -17.10 0.31 -17.78
CA VAL A 371 -16.92 1.71 -17.31
C VAL A 371 -18.25 2.47 -17.26
N VAL A 372 -19.10 2.31 -18.27
CA VAL A 372 -20.43 2.94 -18.34
C VAL A 372 -21.32 2.45 -17.19
N GLN A 373 -21.50 1.13 -17.07
CA GLN A 373 -22.32 0.52 -16.02
C GLN A 373 -21.81 0.84 -14.60
N SER A 374 -20.49 0.91 -14.42
CA SER A 374 -19.85 1.35 -13.18
C SER A 374 -20.21 2.80 -12.82
N ARG A 375 -20.18 3.70 -13.81
CA ARG A 375 -20.60 5.11 -13.66
C ARG A 375 -22.09 5.21 -13.34
N ASP A 376 -22.95 4.39 -13.94
CA ASP A 376 -24.39 4.37 -13.68
C ASP A 376 -24.72 3.90 -12.26
N VAL A 377 -23.94 2.96 -11.70
CA VAL A 377 -24.04 2.56 -10.28
C VAL A 377 -23.59 3.70 -9.35
N ILE A 378 -22.47 4.38 -9.65
CA ILE A 378 -22.00 5.54 -8.87
C ILE A 378 -23.03 6.68 -8.88
N LEU A 379 -23.62 6.99 -10.05
CA LEU A 379 -24.66 8.01 -10.19
C LEU A 379 -25.93 7.64 -9.40
N ARG A 380 -26.36 6.38 -9.43
CA ARG A 380 -27.50 5.88 -8.65
C ARG A 380 -27.26 6.04 -7.14
N MET A 381 -26.08 5.65 -6.65
CA MET A 381 -25.71 5.86 -5.25
C MET A 381 -25.63 7.35 -4.88
N LEU A 382 -25.15 8.21 -5.78
CA LEU A 382 -25.12 9.66 -5.56
C LEU A 382 -26.54 10.24 -5.44
N ASP A 383 -27.49 9.68 -6.18
CA ASP A 383 -28.91 10.05 -6.12
C ASP A 383 -29.62 9.53 -4.87
N GLU A 384 -29.29 8.32 -4.37
CA GLU A 384 -29.67 7.84 -3.02
C GLU A 384 -29.17 8.78 -1.90
N HIS A 385 -28.13 9.57 -2.19
CA HIS A 385 -27.54 10.54 -1.27
C HIS A 385 -28.09 11.97 -1.42
N LYS A 386 -29.07 12.22 -2.32
CA LYS A 386 -29.70 13.55 -2.46
C LYS A 386 -30.31 14.04 -1.13
#